data_AF-A0A8S3YVQ1-F1
#
_entry.id   AF-A0A8S3YVQ1-F1
#
_cell.length_a   1.000
_cell.length_b   1.000
_cell.length_c   1.000
_cell.angle_alpha   90.00
_cell.angle_beta   90.00
_cell.angle_gamma   90.00
#
_symmetry.space_group_name_H-M   'P 1'
#
loop_
_entity.id
_entity.type
_entity.pdbx_description
1 polymer ?
#
loop_
_entity_poly.entity_id
_entity_poly.type
_entity_poly.pdbx_seq_one_letter_code
_entity_poly.pdbx_strand_id
1 'polypeptide(L)'
;LVTLYILVIISPVYSYADSKCSSTYGPIEAFRYSKLVQVFFGPVCDYSLAAVARYSAVWKIPVVSAGGLSHDFGMDKRDPQAEYRTLTRVGLTSFTSMAQVTTTILKVHKWEKVLIVYEVSGFPQIQDKFCYLAVSALVYVSKEDKGIKRPFEFAMFEPHRHNLASILVEKVGLNYGGKYRPFWLRSKCKTWIWTCNILGIKW
;
A
#
# COMPACT_ATOMS: atom_id res chain seq x y z
N LEU A 1 35.13 31.15 22.99
CA LEU A 1 34.87 29.98 23.87
C LEU A 1 33.45 29.49 23.62
N VAL A 2 33.23 28.54 22.69
CA VAL A 2 32.33 27.37 22.84
C VAL A 2 32.77 26.39 21.75
N THR A 3 33.69 25.50 22.08
CA THR A 3 34.03 24.36 21.24
C THR A 3 32.93 23.32 21.41
N LEU A 4 32.17 23.06 20.35
CA LEU A 4 31.12 22.04 20.32
C LEU A 4 31.78 20.66 20.25
N TYR A 5 32.11 20.09 21.41
CA TYR A 5 32.45 18.68 21.52
C TYR A 5 31.16 17.86 21.62
N ILE A 6 30.57 17.47 20.48
CA ILE A 6 29.65 16.32 20.47
C ILE A 6 30.52 15.08 20.29
N LEU A 7 31.18 14.68 21.37
CA LEU A 7 31.89 13.41 21.46
C LEU A 7 30.96 12.43 22.16
N VAL A 8 29.96 11.96 21.40
CA VAL A 8 29.03 10.92 21.85
C VAL A 8 29.59 9.57 21.41
N ILE A 9 30.52 9.02 22.19
CA ILE A 9 30.88 7.61 22.09
C ILE A 9 29.80 6.83 22.84
N ILE A 10 28.68 6.59 22.17
CA ILE A 10 27.71 5.58 22.59
C ILE A 10 27.91 4.40 21.63
N SER A 11 28.47 3.31 22.11
CA SER A 11 28.43 2.04 21.37
C SER A 11 26.97 1.61 21.25
N PRO A 12 26.37 1.60 20.04
CA PRO A 12 24.98 1.21 19.89
C PRO A 12 24.86 -0.29 20.18
N VAL A 13 24.11 -0.64 21.22
CA VAL A 13 23.71 -2.03 21.48
C VAL A 13 22.44 -2.30 20.67
N TYR A 14 22.49 -3.28 19.78
CA TYR A 14 21.34 -3.70 18.99
C TYR A 14 20.77 -5.00 19.56
N SER A 15 19.45 -5.10 19.60
CA SER A 15 18.72 -6.33 19.87
C SER A 15 17.82 -6.63 18.68
N TYR A 16 17.75 -7.90 18.30
CA TYR A 16 17.03 -8.35 17.12
C TYR A 16 15.91 -9.33 17.51
N ALA A 17 14.76 -9.19 16.87
CA ALA A 17 13.65 -10.13 16.97
C ALA A 17 12.93 -10.25 15.62
N ASP A 18 12.48 -11.46 15.30
CA ASP A 18 11.76 -11.74 14.06
C ASP A 18 10.25 -11.57 14.26
N SER A 19 9.65 -10.64 13.51
CA SER A 19 8.21 -10.39 13.49
C SER A 19 7.41 -11.47 12.75
N LYS A 20 8.06 -12.32 11.95
CA LYS A 20 7.45 -13.29 11.04
C LYS A 20 6.37 -12.69 10.13
N CYS A 21 6.52 -11.41 9.79
CA CYS A 21 5.54 -10.61 9.04
C CYS A 21 4.11 -10.66 9.63
N SER A 22 3.97 -11.02 10.91
CA SER A 22 2.69 -11.32 11.54
C SER A 22 2.20 -10.16 12.42
N SER A 23 0.92 -9.84 12.31
CA SER A 23 0.24 -8.90 13.22
C SER A 23 0.14 -9.42 14.66
N THR A 24 0.38 -10.71 14.89
CA THR A 24 0.35 -11.33 16.22
C THR A 24 1.74 -11.37 16.86
N TYR A 25 2.73 -11.93 16.16
CA TYR A 25 4.07 -12.11 16.73
C TYR A 25 4.87 -10.80 16.82
N GLY A 26 4.78 -9.93 15.81
CA GLY A 26 5.47 -8.64 15.80
C GLY A 26 5.26 -7.79 17.07
N PRO A 27 4.02 -7.51 17.50
CA PRO A 27 3.79 -6.73 18.72
C PRO A 27 4.21 -7.45 20.01
N ILE A 28 4.15 -8.79 20.06
CA ILE A 28 4.60 -9.54 21.24
C ILE A 28 6.10 -9.35 21.45
N GLU A 29 6.88 -9.46 20.38
CA GLU A 29 8.33 -9.22 20.46
C GLU A 29 8.63 -7.75 20.78
N ALA A 30 7.94 -6.80 20.15
CA ALA A 30 8.11 -5.38 20.49
C ALA A 30 7.79 -5.08 21.96
N PHE A 31 6.77 -5.74 22.53
CA PHE A 31 6.42 -5.61 23.94
C PHE A 31 7.55 -6.08 24.88
N ARG A 32 8.22 -7.20 24.56
CA ARG A 32 9.37 -7.69 25.35
C ARG A 32 10.50 -6.67 25.43
N TYR A 33 10.73 -5.93 24.36
CA TYR A 33 11.78 -4.91 24.28
C TYR A 33 11.33 -3.50 24.68
N SER A 34 10.04 -3.27 24.92
CA SER A 34 9.45 -1.94 25.17
C SER A 34 10.05 -1.18 26.36
N LYS A 35 10.69 -1.87 27.32
CA LYS A 35 11.37 -1.24 28.46
C LYS A 35 12.88 -1.16 28.31
N LEU A 36 13.43 -1.76 27.25
CA LEU A 36 14.87 -1.92 27.04
C LEU A 36 15.40 -1.03 25.92
N VAL A 37 14.54 -0.60 24.99
CA VAL A 37 14.95 0.16 23.80
C VAL A 37 14.45 1.60 23.83
N GLN A 38 15.22 2.49 23.19
CA GLN A 38 14.86 3.91 23.01
C GLN A 38 14.29 4.17 21.61
N VAL A 39 14.45 3.25 20.66
CA VAL A 39 13.98 3.37 19.29
C VAL A 39 13.73 1.97 18.71
N PHE A 40 12.69 1.83 17.91
CA PHE A 40 12.48 0.64 17.08
C PHE A 40 12.92 0.92 15.64
N PHE A 41 13.72 0.02 15.08
CA PHE A 41 14.03 -0.01 13.65
C PHE A 41 13.23 -1.15 12.99
N GLY A 42 12.39 -0.82 12.00
CA GLY A 42 11.33 -1.71 11.50
C GLY A 42 10.10 -1.72 12.41
N PRO A 43 9.17 -2.69 12.28
CA PRO A 43 9.09 -3.77 11.28
C PRO A 43 8.90 -3.30 9.83
N VAL A 44 9.16 -4.17 8.85
CA VAL A 44 9.01 -3.85 7.42
C VAL A 44 7.60 -4.14 6.88
N CYS A 45 7.00 -5.27 7.28
CA CYS A 45 5.65 -5.64 6.85
C CYS A 45 4.59 -4.73 7.46
N ASP A 46 3.60 -4.33 6.67
CA ASP A 46 2.57 -3.36 7.07
C ASP A 46 1.74 -3.83 8.27
N TYR A 47 1.31 -5.10 8.30
CA TYR A 47 0.49 -5.63 9.40
C TYR A 47 1.22 -5.68 10.74
N SER A 48 2.49 -6.11 10.73
CA SER A 48 3.31 -6.10 11.94
C SER A 48 3.65 -4.67 12.35
N LEU A 49 4.02 -3.81 11.40
CA LEU A 49 4.37 -2.42 11.65
C LEU A 49 3.19 -1.64 12.24
N ALA A 50 1.97 -1.84 11.73
CA ALA A 50 0.78 -1.17 12.23
C ALA A 50 0.57 -1.45 13.72
N ALA A 51 0.69 -2.70 14.15
CA ALA A 51 0.56 -3.07 15.56
C ALA A 51 1.68 -2.45 16.42
N VAL A 52 2.93 -2.59 15.99
CA VAL A 52 4.09 -2.05 16.74
C VAL A 52 4.02 -0.53 16.84
N ALA A 53 3.68 0.18 15.75
CA ALA A 53 3.60 1.64 15.72
C ALA A 53 2.51 2.18 16.65
N ARG A 54 1.33 1.54 16.69
CA ARG A 54 0.24 1.90 17.62
C ARG A 54 0.69 1.80 19.08
N TYR A 55 1.33 0.70 19.46
CA TYR A 55 1.80 0.54 20.84
C TYR A 55 2.98 1.45 21.18
N SER A 56 3.87 1.67 20.21
CA SER A 56 5.01 2.59 20.37
C SER A 56 4.57 4.02 20.62
N ALA A 57 3.43 4.43 20.06
CA ALA A 57 2.82 5.72 20.37
C ALA A 57 2.39 5.84 21.85
N VAL A 58 1.96 4.74 22.49
CA VAL A 58 1.65 4.69 23.92
C VAL A 58 2.93 4.67 24.77
N TRP A 59 3.92 3.87 24.36
CA TRP A 59 5.21 3.78 25.05
C TRP A 59 6.09 5.01 24.87
N LYS A 60 5.72 5.93 23.96
CA LYS A 60 6.49 7.12 23.58
C LYS A 60 7.87 6.75 23.00
N ILE A 61 7.92 5.65 22.26
CA ILE A 61 9.13 5.18 21.58
C ILE A 61 9.00 5.52 20.08
N PRO A 62 9.98 6.21 19.47
CA PRO A 62 10.01 6.43 18.03
C PRO A 62 10.20 5.11 17.27
N VAL A 63 9.51 4.99 16.14
CA VAL A 63 9.64 3.85 15.22
C VAL A 63 10.14 4.37 13.89
N VAL A 64 11.27 3.85 13.41
CA VAL A 64 11.83 4.18 12.10
C VAL A 64 11.77 2.94 11.23
N SER A 65 10.96 2.96 10.18
CA SER A 65 10.82 1.81 9.28
C SER A 65 11.18 2.15 7.83
N ALA A 66 11.92 1.25 7.19
CA ALA A 66 12.14 1.26 5.75
C ALA A 66 10.97 0.66 4.96
N GLY A 67 10.03 -0.01 5.65
CA GLY A 67 8.80 -0.56 5.07
C GLY A 67 7.58 0.32 5.35
N GLY A 68 6.41 -0.32 5.49
CA GLY A 68 5.14 0.39 5.67
C GLY A 68 4.69 1.11 4.40
N LEU A 69 4.30 0.32 3.41
CA LEU A 69 3.93 0.81 2.09
C LEU A 69 2.51 1.41 2.05
N SER A 70 1.65 1.02 2.99
CA SER A 70 0.26 1.45 3.13
C SER A 70 0.16 2.97 3.21
N HIS A 71 -0.89 3.50 2.58
CA HIS A 71 -1.20 4.92 2.61
C HIS A 71 -1.52 5.41 4.03
N ASP A 72 -2.03 4.53 4.90
CA ASP A 72 -2.43 4.86 6.28
C ASP A 72 -1.25 5.41 7.12
N PHE A 73 -0.03 4.93 6.86
CA PHE A 73 1.17 5.40 7.56
C PHE A 73 1.64 6.80 7.13
N GLY A 74 1.09 7.31 6.03
CA GLY A 74 1.36 8.65 5.49
C GLY A 74 0.33 9.70 5.85
N MET A 75 -0.71 9.34 6.60
CA MET A 75 -1.76 10.26 7.06
C MET A 75 -1.20 11.35 7.98
N ASP A 76 -1.98 12.41 8.20
CA ASP A 76 -1.57 13.52 9.07
C ASP A 76 -1.28 13.04 10.50
N LYS A 77 -0.11 13.42 11.02
CA LYS A 77 0.40 13.03 12.35
C LYS A 77 0.48 14.21 13.31
N ARG A 78 -0.02 15.39 12.92
CA ARG A 78 0.01 16.59 13.76
C ARG A 78 -0.92 16.49 14.97
N ASP A 79 -2.00 15.71 14.85
CA ASP A 79 -2.90 15.45 15.98
C ASP A 79 -2.19 14.55 17.01
N PRO A 80 -2.15 14.91 18.30
CA PRO A 80 -1.68 14.05 19.38
C PRO A 80 -2.37 12.68 19.45
N GLN A 81 -3.60 12.56 18.92
CA GLN A 81 -4.38 11.32 18.83
C GLN A 81 -4.18 10.56 17.52
N ALA A 82 -3.29 11.03 16.63
CA ALA A 82 -2.99 10.34 15.38
C ALA A 82 -2.40 8.94 15.66
N GLU A 83 -2.94 7.94 14.97
CA GLU A 83 -2.66 6.52 15.19
C GLU A 83 -1.17 6.16 15.08
N TYR A 84 -0.45 6.80 14.14
CA TYR A 84 0.96 6.51 13.83
C TYR A 84 1.89 7.69 14.12
N ARG A 85 1.59 8.48 15.16
CA ARG A 85 2.31 9.73 15.49
C ARG A 85 3.82 9.57 15.78
N THR A 86 4.27 8.40 16.23
CA THR A 86 5.70 8.12 16.51
C THR A 86 6.41 7.38 15.38
N LEU A 87 5.71 7.09 14.27
CA LEU A 87 6.26 6.35 13.13
C LEU A 87 6.86 7.31 12.10
N THR A 88 8.14 7.12 11.79
CA THR A 88 8.84 7.75 10.66
C THR A 88 9.15 6.68 9.63
N ARG A 89 8.74 6.93 8.38
CA ARG A 89 9.09 6.06 7.25
C ARG A 89 10.26 6.65 6.49
N VAL A 90 11.26 5.83 6.23
CA VAL A 90 12.43 6.17 5.40
C VAL A 90 12.44 5.47 4.05
N GLY A 91 11.45 4.60 3.80
CA GLY A 91 11.29 3.91 2.53
C GLY A 91 11.00 4.87 1.36
N LEU A 92 11.69 4.67 0.24
CA LEU A 92 11.53 5.46 -0.99
C LEU A 92 10.22 5.18 -1.73
N THR A 93 9.65 4.00 -1.52
CA THR A 93 8.46 3.53 -2.23
C THR A 93 7.26 3.47 -1.29
N SER A 94 6.11 3.93 -1.77
CA SER A 94 4.83 3.82 -1.08
C SER A 94 3.73 3.48 -2.07
N PHE A 95 2.68 2.80 -1.60
CA PHE A 95 1.50 2.54 -2.43
C PHE A 95 0.80 3.83 -2.83
N THR A 96 0.93 4.91 -2.04
CA THR A 96 0.44 6.25 -2.41
C THR A 96 1.13 6.78 -3.67
N SER A 97 2.46 6.67 -3.76
CA SER A 97 3.21 7.12 -4.95
C SER A 97 2.83 6.31 -6.19
N MET A 98 2.69 5.00 -6.05
CA MET A 98 2.18 4.13 -7.12
C MET A 98 0.78 4.55 -7.56
N ALA A 99 -0.12 4.79 -6.60
CA ALA A 99 -1.48 5.24 -6.85
C ALA A 99 -1.56 6.60 -7.56
N GLN A 100 -0.68 7.54 -7.20
CA GLN A 100 -0.58 8.86 -7.85
C GLN A 100 -0.16 8.74 -9.32
N VAL A 101 0.85 7.91 -9.61
CA VAL A 101 1.30 7.63 -10.98
C VAL A 101 0.17 7.00 -11.79
N THR A 102 -0.46 5.96 -11.26
CA THR A 102 -1.59 5.30 -11.93
C THR A 102 -2.73 6.29 -12.19
N THR A 103 -3.14 7.07 -11.20
CA THR A 103 -4.20 8.09 -11.35
C THR A 103 -3.84 9.13 -12.41
N THR A 104 -2.57 9.54 -12.49
CA THR A 104 -2.08 10.47 -13.51
C THR A 104 -2.18 9.88 -14.91
N ILE A 105 -1.78 8.62 -15.10
CA ILE A 105 -1.94 7.89 -16.37
C ILE A 105 -3.42 7.85 -16.77
N LEU A 106 -4.29 7.49 -15.83
CA LEU A 106 -5.74 7.45 -16.06
C LEU A 106 -6.30 8.83 -16.48
N LYS A 107 -5.76 9.94 -15.94
CA LYS A 107 -6.11 11.32 -16.32
C LYS A 107 -5.63 11.69 -17.72
N VAL A 108 -4.35 11.48 -18.01
CA VAL A 108 -3.75 11.78 -19.33
C VAL A 108 -4.54 11.09 -20.44
N HIS A 109 -4.93 9.84 -20.20
CA HIS A 109 -5.72 9.09 -21.15
C HIS A 109 -7.23 9.31 -21.04
N LYS A 110 -7.77 10.10 -20.10
CA LYS A 110 -9.23 10.32 -19.93
C LYS A 110 -10.02 9.00 -19.78
N TRP A 111 -9.53 8.05 -18.97
CA TRP A 111 -10.19 6.77 -18.71
C TRP A 111 -11.16 6.83 -17.53
N GLU A 112 -12.43 7.14 -17.79
CA GLU A 112 -13.40 7.40 -16.73
C GLU A 112 -13.92 6.13 -16.04
N LYS A 113 -13.90 5.00 -16.74
CA LYS A 113 -14.36 3.70 -16.26
C LYS A 113 -13.17 2.78 -16.00
N VAL A 114 -12.99 2.34 -14.76
CA VAL A 114 -11.89 1.45 -14.37
C VAL A 114 -12.43 0.27 -13.56
N LEU A 115 -12.06 -0.94 -13.97
CA LEU A 115 -12.23 -2.17 -13.22
C LEU A 115 -10.87 -2.58 -12.69
N ILE A 116 -10.77 -2.78 -11.38
CA ILE A 116 -9.55 -3.28 -10.73
C ILE A 116 -9.80 -4.73 -10.32
N VAL A 117 -9.01 -5.63 -10.90
CA VAL A 117 -8.99 -7.04 -10.53
C VAL A 117 -7.68 -7.32 -9.82
N TYR A 118 -7.75 -7.83 -8.61
CA TYR A 118 -6.56 -8.17 -7.83
C TYR A 118 -6.71 -9.52 -7.14
N GLU A 119 -5.59 -10.22 -7.03
CA GLU A 119 -5.54 -11.47 -6.30
C GLU A 119 -5.49 -11.21 -4.80
N VAL A 120 -6.37 -11.85 -4.03
CA VAL A 120 -6.43 -11.68 -2.58
C VAL A 120 -5.12 -12.11 -1.91
N SER A 121 -4.54 -13.20 -2.39
CA SER A 121 -3.28 -13.82 -1.95
C SER A 121 -2.07 -13.44 -2.81
N GLY A 122 -2.16 -12.39 -3.64
CA GLY A 122 -1.07 -12.04 -4.54
C GLY A 122 0.18 -11.53 -3.79
N PHE A 123 1.35 -12.03 -4.20
CA PHE A 123 2.68 -11.74 -3.62
C PHE A 123 2.87 -12.08 -2.14
N PRO A 124 2.59 -13.33 -1.71
CA PRO A 124 2.76 -13.74 -0.31
C PRO A 124 4.22 -13.69 0.15
N GLN A 125 5.19 -13.75 -0.77
CA GLN A 125 6.61 -13.64 -0.48
C GLN A 125 7.06 -12.25 -0.03
N ILE A 126 6.25 -11.21 -0.26
CA ILE A 126 6.55 -9.84 0.15
C ILE A 126 5.87 -9.55 1.49
N GLN A 127 4.53 -9.68 1.52
CA GLN A 127 3.72 -9.59 2.73
C GLN A 127 2.31 -10.10 2.45
N ASP A 128 1.60 -10.44 3.52
CA ASP A 128 0.18 -10.78 3.45
C ASP A 128 -0.64 -9.62 2.85
N LYS A 129 -1.58 -9.98 1.97
CA LYS A 129 -2.55 -9.06 1.34
C LYS A 129 -1.89 -7.85 0.65
N PHE A 130 -0.69 -8.03 0.10
CA PHE A 130 0.05 -6.98 -0.62
C PHE A 130 -0.81 -6.29 -1.69
N CYS A 131 -1.45 -7.07 -2.56
CA CYS A 131 -2.31 -6.54 -3.63
C CYS A 131 -3.48 -5.72 -3.10
N TYR A 132 -4.10 -6.14 -1.98
CA TYR A 132 -5.18 -5.40 -1.36
C TYR A 132 -4.71 -4.02 -0.87
N LEU A 133 -3.56 -3.95 -0.20
CA LEU A 133 -2.98 -2.70 0.29
C LEU A 133 -2.58 -1.76 -0.86
N ALA A 134 -2.08 -2.32 -1.96
CA ALA A 134 -1.76 -1.57 -3.17
C ALA A 134 -3.03 -0.96 -3.80
N VAL A 135 -4.10 -1.75 -3.90
CA VAL A 135 -5.38 -1.31 -4.45
C VAL A 135 -6.05 -0.30 -3.53
N SER A 136 -6.04 -0.49 -2.21
CA SER A 136 -6.64 0.44 -1.24
C SER A 136 -6.05 1.85 -1.38
N ALA A 137 -4.73 1.95 -1.58
CA ALA A 137 -4.05 3.23 -1.84
C ALA A 137 -4.52 3.89 -3.15
N LEU A 138 -4.75 3.10 -4.19
CA LEU A 138 -5.30 3.61 -5.46
C LEU A 138 -6.71 4.19 -5.28
N VAL A 139 -7.56 3.50 -4.51
CA VAL A 139 -8.89 4.01 -4.16
C VAL A 139 -8.79 5.30 -3.37
N TYR A 140 -7.92 5.32 -2.37
CA TYR A 140 -7.72 6.46 -1.49
C TYR A 140 -7.32 7.71 -2.29
N VAL A 141 -6.23 7.63 -3.06
CA VAL A 141 -5.72 8.75 -3.86
C VAL A 141 -6.73 9.21 -4.90
N SER A 142 -7.44 8.27 -5.54
CA SER A 142 -8.41 8.67 -6.55
C SER A 142 -9.69 9.29 -5.96
N LYS A 143 -10.02 9.04 -4.69
CA LYS A 143 -11.13 9.73 -4.01
C LYS A 143 -10.77 11.16 -3.62
N GLU A 144 -9.52 11.42 -3.28
CA GLU A 144 -9.04 12.77 -2.97
C GLU A 144 -8.99 13.70 -4.20
N ASP A 145 -8.99 13.11 -5.40
CA ASP A 145 -8.97 13.86 -6.64
C ASP A 145 -10.30 14.57 -6.92
N LYS A 146 -10.38 15.85 -6.53
CA LYS A 146 -11.58 16.70 -6.63
C LYS A 146 -12.09 16.94 -8.07
N GLY A 147 -11.35 16.52 -9.10
CA GLY A 147 -11.68 16.80 -10.50
C GLY A 147 -12.50 15.73 -11.23
N ILE A 148 -12.47 14.46 -10.80
CA ILE A 148 -13.08 13.36 -11.57
C ILE A 148 -13.63 12.29 -10.62
N LYS A 149 -14.96 12.19 -10.51
CA LYS A 149 -15.61 11.04 -9.87
C LYS A 149 -15.51 9.82 -10.79
N ARG A 150 -14.52 8.95 -10.56
CA ARG A 150 -14.41 7.66 -11.25
C ARG A 150 -15.02 6.58 -10.37
N PRO A 151 -16.08 5.88 -10.80
CA PRO A 151 -16.53 4.68 -10.10
C PRO A 151 -15.49 3.58 -10.34
N PHE A 152 -14.65 3.32 -9.33
CA PHE A 152 -13.84 2.10 -9.32
C PHE A 152 -14.73 0.93 -8.93
N GLU A 153 -14.79 -0.07 -9.81
CA GLU A 153 -15.32 -1.36 -9.45
C GLU A 153 -14.16 -2.30 -9.10
N PHE A 154 -14.35 -3.09 -8.05
CA PHE A 154 -13.34 -4.01 -7.55
C PHE A 154 -13.84 -5.44 -7.74
N ALA A 155 -12.98 -6.29 -8.29
CA ALA A 155 -13.18 -7.72 -8.30
C ALA A 155 -12.03 -8.39 -7.56
N MET A 156 -12.38 -9.10 -6.49
CA MET A 156 -11.46 -9.97 -5.79
C MET A 156 -11.30 -11.25 -6.60
N PHE A 157 -10.07 -11.64 -6.87
CA PHE A 157 -9.74 -12.87 -7.58
C PHE A 157 -9.04 -13.84 -6.64
N GLU A 158 -9.50 -15.09 -6.65
CA GLU A 158 -8.87 -16.19 -5.92
C GLU A 158 -8.68 -17.36 -6.90
N PRO A 159 -7.43 -17.72 -7.27
CA PRO A 159 -7.15 -18.63 -8.38
C PRO A 159 -7.80 -20.01 -8.24
N HIS A 160 -7.94 -20.48 -7.00
CA HIS A 160 -8.51 -21.79 -6.70
C HIS A 160 -10.04 -21.82 -6.69
N ARG A 161 -10.69 -20.66 -6.58
CA ARG A 161 -12.16 -20.56 -6.50
C ARG A 161 -12.80 -19.96 -7.74
N HIS A 162 -12.08 -19.15 -8.49
CA HIS A 162 -12.63 -18.38 -9.60
C HIS A 162 -11.83 -18.54 -10.87
N ASN A 163 -12.51 -18.53 -12.01
CA ASN A 163 -11.88 -18.36 -13.30
C ASN A 163 -11.78 -16.86 -13.62
N LEU A 164 -10.57 -16.37 -13.93
CA LEU A 164 -10.38 -14.97 -14.28
C LEU A 164 -11.22 -14.57 -15.51
N ALA A 165 -11.35 -15.48 -16.48
CA ALA A 165 -12.11 -15.22 -17.70
C ALA A 165 -13.60 -14.96 -17.40
N SER A 166 -14.20 -15.70 -16.47
CA SER A 166 -15.62 -15.49 -16.11
C SER A 166 -15.84 -14.16 -15.41
N ILE A 167 -14.93 -13.76 -14.51
CA ILE A 167 -14.96 -12.44 -13.86
C ILE A 167 -14.89 -11.34 -14.92
N LEU A 168 -13.99 -11.46 -15.90
CA LEU A 168 -13.85 -10.47 -16.95
C LEU A 168 -15.08 -10.43 -17.86
N VAL A 169 -15.66 -11.57 -18.24
CA VAL A 169 -16.89 -11.62 -19.05
C VAL A 169 -18.06 -10.98 -18.31
N GLU A 170 -18.25 -11.30 -17.03
CA GLU A 170 -19.32 -10.75 -16.21
C GLU A 170 -19.16 -9.23 -16.02
N LYS A 171 -17.98 -8.80 -15.58
CA LYS A 171 -17.73 -7.40 -15.22
C LYS A 171 -17.54 -6.51 -16.44
N VAL A 172 -16.70 -6.93 -17.40
CA VAL A 172 -16.39 -6.12 -18.58
C VAL A 172 -17.48 -6.23 -19.62
N GLY A 173 -17.96 -7.44 -19.91
CA GLY A 173 -18.93 -7.71 -20.98
C GLY A 173 -20.26 -6.98 -20.81
N LEU A 174 -20.72 -6.78 -19.56
CA LEU A 174 -21.99 -6.13 -19.27
C LEU A 174 -21.86 -4.60 -19.09
N ASN A 175 -20.82 -4.11 -18.38
CA ASN A 175 -20.79 -2.73 -17.87
C ASN A 175 -19.67 -1.84 -18.46
N TYR A 176 -18.59 -2.45 -18.97
CA TYR A 176 -17.38 -1.74 -19.44
C TYR A 176 -17.06 -1.97 -20.93
N GLY A 177 -17.86 -2.77 -21.63
CA GLY A 177 -17.83 -2.89 -23.08
C GLY A 177 -18.14 -1.55 -23.75
N GLY A 178 -17.30 -1.14 -24.69
CA GLY A 178 -17.61 0.02 -25.53
C GLY A 178 -18.89 -0.25 -26.33
N LYS A 179 -19.70 0.79 -26.59
CA LYS A 179 -20.82 0.69 -27.53
C LYS A 179 -20.29 0.08 -28.84
N TYR A 180 -20.88 -1.04 -29.28
CA TYR A 180 -20.60 -1.62 -30.59
C TYR A 180 -20.89 -0.53 -31.64
N ARG A 181 -19.83 0.11 -32.16
CA ARG A 181 -19.95 0.99 -33.32
C ARG A 181 -19.66 0.14 -34.55
N PRO A 182 -20.55 0.08 -35.54
CA PRO A 182 -20.25 -0.60 -36.80
C PRO A 182 -18.94 -0.06 -37.38
N PHE A 183 -18.21 -0.95 -38.04
CA PHE A 183 -16.82 -0.87 -38.51
C PHE A 183 -16.39 0.45 -39.18
N TRP A 184 -17.33 1.28 -39.61
CA TRP A 184 -17.12 2.53 -40.34
C TRP A 184 -16.91 3.79 -39.48
N LEU A 185 -17.07 3.74 -38.15
CA LEU A 185 -16.90 4.91 -37.27
C LEU A 185 -15.86 4.66 -36.16
N ARG A 186 -14.59 4.61 -36.55
CA ARG A 186 -13.45 4.50 -35.63
C ARG A 186 -13.12 5.86 -35.02
N SER A 187 -13.70 6.15 -33.85
CA SER A 187 -13.09 7.12 -32.92
C SER A 187 -13.15 6.62 -31.47
N LYS A 188 -11.98 6.12 -31.03
CA LYS A 188 -11.50 5.96 -29.65
C LYS A 188 -12.35 5.09 -28.70
N CYS A 189 -12.12 3.78 -28.71
CA CYS A 189 -12.29 2.98 -27.48
C CYS A 189 -11.10 3.23 -26.56
N LYS A 190 -11.39 3.53 -25.29
CA LYS A 190 -10.41 3.88 -24.26
C LYS A 190 -10.78 3.11 -22.99
N THR A 191 -10.51 1.81 -22.99
CA THR A 191 -10.73 0.92 -21.85
C THR A 191 -9.40 0.24 -21.54
N TRP A 192 -9.01 0.20 -20.26
CA TRP A 192 -7.77 -0.42 -19.82
C TRP A 192 -8.03 -1.25 -18.58
N ILE A 193 -7.42 -2.44 -18.53
CA ILE A 193 -7.49 -3.40 -17.42
C ILE A 193 -6.11 -3.41 -16.78
N TRP A 194 -6.01 -3.00 -15.52
CA TRP A 194 -4.79 -3.14 -14.73
C TRP A 194 -4.87 -4.47 -13.96
N THR A 195 -4.12 -5.48 -14.40
CA THR A 195 -3.87 -6.70 -13.63
C THR A 195 -2.55 -6.55 -12.89
N CYS A 196 -2.56 -6.57 -11.56
CA CYS A 196 -1.35 -6.44 -10.75
C CYS A 196 -0.52 -7.75 -10.71
N ASN A 197 -0.47 -8.55 -11.80
CA ASN A 197 0.29 -9.80 -11.82
C ASN A 197 0.64 -10.33 -13.22
N ILE A 198 1.18 -9.52 -14.14
CA ILE A 198 1.73 -10.03 -15.42
C ILE A 198 3.05 -9.32 -15.77
N LEU A 199 4.16 -9.86 -15.28
CA LEU A 199 5.43 -9.86 -16.00
C LEU A 199 5.30 -10.93 -17.09
N GLY A 200 4.87 -10.53 -18.30
CA GLY A 200 4.76 -11.47 -19.42
C GLY A 200 3.59 -11.21 -20.36
N ILE A 201 3.52 -10.02 -20.96
CA ILE A 201 2.83 -9.87 -22.25
C ILE A 201 3.94 -9.75 -23.29
N LYS A 202 4.27 -10.88 -23.94
CA LYS A 202 4.96 -10.85 -25.23
C LYS A 202 3.98 -10.27 -26.25
N TRP A 203 4.47 -9.30 -27.02
CA TRP A 203 3.84 -8.85 -28.26
C TRP A 203 3.70 -10.00 -29.25
#